data_AF-A0A959GXI3-F1
#
_entry.id   AF-A0A959GXI3-F1
#
_cell.length_a   1.000
_cell.length_b   1.000
_cell.length_c   1.000
_cell.angle_alpha   90.00
_cell.angle_beta   90.00
_cell.angle_gamma   90.00
#
_symmetry.space_group_name_H-M   'P 1'
#
loop_
_entity.id
_entity.type
_entity.pdbx_description
1 polymer ?
#
loop_
_entity_poly.entity_id
_entity_poly.type
_entity_poly.pdbx_seq_one_letter_code
_entity_poly.pdbx_strand_id
1 'polypeptide(L)'
;MPIRLNFFLFQTAVFFLLPALLIAQNESNPRNESRILDDDIRAAQLYLQGAPLTQPIVELKAGGGSLILEFDHLGDELKDYIYTIVHCNSDWQPSDLSDNEYIDGFTEDRITNIESSFNTLLQYTHYALALPNRNMRWTKSGNYILKVFDNDDDRRLVLVRRFCVVEPLWRVEADFVNPASVSKLKTHHEIDFTVTPRGTRVPNPQNDIKVFLLQNGRWDNALGPIKPYITRLDQLVFDYQDKIVFPAGKEWR
;
A
#
# COMPACT_ATOMS: atom_id res chain seq x y z
N MET A 1 -55.67 66.51 16.11
CA MET A 1 -54.19 66.60 16.16
C MET A 1 -53.72 65.62 17.22
N PRO A 2 -52.99 64.55 16.83
CA PRO A 2 -51.54 64.62 16.90
C PRO A 2 -50.82 64.00 15.68
N ILE A 3 -49.50 64.21 15.72
CA ILE A 3 -48.44 64.09 14.72
C ILE A 3 -48.13 62.63 14.37
N ARG A 4 -47.96 62.31 13.07
CA ARG A 4 -47.33 61.05 12.61
C ARG A 4 -45.81 61.24 12.60
N LEU A 5 -45.10 60.40 13.35
CA LEU A 5 -43.64 60.31 13.36
C LEU A 5 -43.22 59.08 12.55
N ASN A 6 -42.62 59.28 11.38
CA ASN A 6 -42.03 58.22 10.57
C ASN A 6 -40.68 57.81 11.19
N PHE A 7 -40.58 56.60 11.71
CA PHE A 7 -39.31 55.98 12.11
C PHE A 7 -38.73 55.19 10.93
N PHE A 8 -37.60 55.66 10.41
CA PHE A 8 -36.75 54.92 9.47
C PHE A 8 -36.05 53.78 10.22
N LEU A 9 -36.32 52.53 9.86
CA LEU A 9 -35.58 51.36 10.34
C LEU A 9 -34.44 51.04 9.36
N PHE A 10 -33.21 51.36 9.77
CA PHE A 10 -31.98 50.98 9.08
C PHE A 10 -31.62 49.54 9.48
N GLN A 11 -31.89 48.55 8.64
CA GLN A 11 -31.45 47.17 8.89
C GLN A 11 -29.98 47.02 8.47
N THR A 12 -29.08 46.94 9.45
CA THR A 12 -27.70 46.48 9.23
C THR A 12 -27.71 44.95 9.12
N ALA A 13 -27.50 44.44 7.90
CA ALA A 13 -27.31 43.01 7.65
C ALA A 13 -25.92 42.59 8.13
N VAL A 14 -25.86 41.79 9.21
CA VAL A 14 -24.63 41.13 9.67
C VAL A 14 -24.46 39.87 8.84
N PHE A 15 -23.49 39.88 7.92
CA PHE A 15 -23.11 38.72 7.12
C PHE A 15 -22.27 37.79 8.00
N PHE A 16 -22.90 36.74 8.56
CA PHE A 16 -22.19 35.65 9.22
C PHE A 16 -21.46 34.82 8.15
N LEU A 17 -20.17 35.06 7.96
CA LEU A 17 -19.27 34.17 7.24
C LEU A 17 -19.14 32.88 8.05
N LEU A 18 -19.92 31.86 7.70
CA LEU A 18 -19.65 30.49 8.13
C LEU A 18 -18.28 30.08 7.55
N PRO A 19 -17.28 29.71 8.38
CA PRO A 19 -16.09 29.09 7.85
C PRO A 19 -16.50 27.72 7.32
N ALA A 20 -16.44 27.54 6.00
CA ALA A 20 -16.51 26.22 5.41
C ALA A 20 -15.32 25.42 5.95
N LEU A 21 -15.60 24.47 6.83
CA LEU A 21 -14.66 23.41 7.20
C LEU A 21 -14.30 22.68 5.92
N LEU A 22 -13.14 23.02 5.33
CA LEU A 22 -12.46 22.19 4.37
C LEU A 22 -12.06 20.91 5.10
N ILE A 23 -12.94 19.91 5.04
CA ILE A 23 -12.53 18.53 5.27
C ILE A 23 -11.63 18.20 4.09
N ALA A 24 -10.32 18.29 4.29
CA ALA A 24 -9.36 17.67 3.40
C ALA A 24 -9.64 16.16 3.47
N GLN A 25 -10.41 15.66 2.50
CA GLN A 25 -10.53 14.23 2.31
C GLN A 25 -9.18 13.75 1.80
N ASN A 26 -8.43 13.07 2.67
CA ASN A 26 -7.29 12.28 2.24
C ASN A 26 -7.86 11.02 1.57
N GLU A 27 -8.44 11.18 0.37
CA GLU A 27 -8.81 10.05 -0.46
C GLU A 27 -7.51 9.38 -0.90
N SER A 28 -7.23 8.20 -0.35
CA SER A 28 -6.31 7.27 -0.97
C SER A 28 -6.77 7.11 -2.42
N ASN A 29 -5.99 7.62 -3.37
CA ASN A 29 -6.30 7.50 -4.79
C ASN A 29 -6.61 6.02 -5.10
N PRO A 30 -7.86 5.66 -5.47
CA PRO A 30 -8.28 4.27 -5.62
C PRO A 30 -7.48 3.54 -6.72
N ARG A 31 -6.74 4.28 -7.56
CA ARG A 31 -5.83 3.73 -8.58
C ARG A 31 -4.55 3.14 -8.03
N ASN A 32 -4.20 3.38 -6.77
CA ASN A 32 -2.95 2.92 -6.18
C ASN A 32 -3.10 1.63 -5.37
N GLU A 33 -4.30 1.06 -5.29
CA GLU A 33 -4.57 -0.21 -4.62
C GLU A 33 -4.28 -1.41 -5.51
N SER A 34 -3.89 -2.54 -4.90
CA SER A 34 -3.75 -3.80 -5.64
C SER A 34 -5.10 -4.22 -6.21
N ARG A 35 -5.26 -4.12 -7.53
CA ARG A 35 -6.53 -4.37 -8.21
C ARG A 35 -6.31 -4.87 -9.63
N ILE A 36 -7.18 -5.78 -10.06
CA ILE A 36 -7.35 -6.16 -11.46
C ILE A 36 -8.41 -5.22 -12.03
N LEU A 37 -8.08 -4.51 -13.11
CA LEU A 37 -8.93 -3.51 -13.74
C LEU A 37 -9.55 -4.00 -15.05
N ASP A 38 -8.93 -5.01 -15.67
CA ASP A 38 -9.44 -5.68 -16.84
C ASP A 38 -10.23 -6.94 -16.45
N ASP A 39 -11.45 -7.07 -16.97
CA ASP A 39 -12.33 -8.19 -16.67
C ASP A 39 -11.85 -9.51 -17.30
N ASP A 40 -10.99 -9.47 -18.31
CA ASP A 40 -10.42 -10.67 -18.93
C ASP A 40 -9.14 -11.15 -18.21
N ILE A 41 -8.60 -10.34 -17.29
CA ILE A 41 -7.48 -10.76 -16.45
C ILE A 41 -7.97 -11.55 -15.23
N ARG A 42 -7.34 -12.70 -14.99
CA ARG A 42 -7.61 -13.61 -13.86
C ARG A 42 -6.33 -14.06 -13.20
N ALA A 43 -6.50 -14.62 -11.99
CA ALA A 43 -5.43 -15.25 -11.20
C ALA A 43 -4.19 -14.37 -10.96
N ALA A 44 -4.31 -13.04 -11.03
CA ALA A 44 -3.16 -12.17 -10.91
C ALA A 44 -2.53 -12.20 -9.51
N GLN A 45 -1.29 -12.67 -9.41
CA GLN A 45 -0.54 -12.84 -8.17
C GLN A 45 0.82 -12.16 -8.28
N LEU A 46 1.29 -11.60 -7.16
CA LEU A 46 2.65 -11.07 -7.03
C LEU A 46 3.24 -11.63 -5.73
N TYR A 47 4.33 -12.39 -5.84
CA TYR A 47 4.89 -13.13 -4.71
C TYR A 47 6.41 -13.25 -4.83
N LEU A 48 7.08 -13.64 -3.73
CA LEU A 48 8.52 -13.89 -3.74
C LEU A 48 8.83 -15.24 -4.42
N GLN A 49 9.78 -15.26 -5.34
CA GLN A 49 10.18 -16.46 -6.07
C GLN A 49 10.48 -17.64 -5.12
N GLY A 50 9.82 -18.78 -5.36
CA GLY A 50 9.92 -19.96 -4.50
C GLY A 50 9.01 -19.95 -3.25
N ALA A 51 8.24 -18.87 -3.03
CA ALA A 51 7.35 -18.71 -1.88
C ALA A 51 6.01 -18.05 -2.28
N PRO A 52 5.15 -18.74 -3.05
CA PRO A 52 3.94 -18.17 -3.65
C PRO A 52 2.87 -17.69 -2.67
N LEU A 53 2.94 -18.14 -1.42
CA LEU A 53 2.00 -17.77 -0.36
C LEU A 53 2.45 -16.54 0.46
N THR A 54 3.58 -15.93 0.09
CA THR A 54 4.13 -14.79 0.84
C THR A 54 3.60 -13.46 0.32
N GLN A 55 3.65 -12.44 1.18
CA GLN A 55 3.42 -11.07 0.76
C GLN A 55 4.56 -10.62 -0.16
N PRO A 56 4.31 -9.73 -1.13
CA PRO A 56 5.32 -9.25 -2.06
C PRO A 56 6.27 -8.26 -1.38
N ILE A 57 7.14 -8.78 -0.53
CA ILE A 57 8.16 -8.05 0.21
C ILE A 57 9.50 -8.66 -0.16
N VAL A 58 10.39 -7.85 -0.73
CA VAL A 58 11.70 -8.29 -1.25
C VAL A 58 12.80 -7.42 -0.67
N GLU A 59 13.99 -7.97 -0.44
CA GLU A 59 15.11 -7.18 0.07
C GLU A 59 15.77 -6.35 -1.05
N LEU A 60 16.22 -5.13 -0.71
CA LEU A 60 16.93 -4.24 -1.64
C LEU A 60 18.28 -4.81 -2.11
N LYS A 61 18.97 -5.55 -1.23
CA LYS A 61 20.34 -6.00 -1.50
C LYS A 61 20.40 -6.99 -2.66
N ALA A 62 21.50 -6.96 -3.40
CA ALA A 62 21.77 -7.95 -4.45
C ALA A 62 21.70 -9.38 -3.86
N GLY A 63 20.88 -10.24 -4.46
CA GLY A 63 20.60 -11.60 -3.97
C GLY A 63 19.45 -11.71 -2.97
N GLY A 64 18.75 -10.60 -2.68
CA GLY A 64 17.58 -10.51 -1.79
C GLY A 64 16.29 -11.18 -2.29
N GLY A 65 16.38 -11.98 -3.36
CA GLY A 65 15.26 -12.61 -4.04
C GLY A 65 14.70 -11.77 -5.19
N SER A 66 13.74 -12.37 -5.89
CA SER A 66 12.99 -11.75 -6.98
C SER A 66 11.50 -11.91 -6.70
N LEU A 67 10.71 -10.92 -7.09
CA LEU A 67 9.26 -11.02 -7.15
C LEU A 67 8.85 -11.59 -8.51
N ILE A 68 7.83 -12.43 -8.50
CA ILE A 68 7.20 -13.00 -9.68
C ILE A 68 5.77 -12.47 -9.74
N LEU A 69 5.46 -11.72 -10.80
CA LEU A 69 4.11 -11.39 -11.21
C LEU A 69 3.65 -12.47 -12.19
N GLU A 70 2.49 -13.06 -11.92
CA GLU A 70 1.83 -14.01 -12.82
C GLU A 70 0.35 -13.66 -12.95
N PHE A 71 -0.21 -13.77 -14.14
CA PHE A 71 -1.63 -13.60 -14.40
C PHE A 71 -2.03 -14.25 -15.71
N ASP A 72 -3.32 -14.54 -15.86
CA ASP A 72 -3.89 -15.11 -17.08
C ASP A 72 -4.78 -14.06 -17.76
N HIS A 73 -4.68 -13.95 -19.08
CA HIS A 73 -5.67 -13.26 -19.92
C HIS A 73 -6.57 -14.31 -20.56
N LEU A 74 -7.89 -14.21 -20.35
CA LEU A 74 -8.85 -15.12 -20.94
C LEU A 74 -9.06 -14.81 -22.43
N GLY A 75 -9.12 -15.84 -23.26
CA GLY A 75 -9.25 -15.71 -24.71
C GLY A 75 -8.07 -16.30 -25.48
N ASP A 76 -8.12 -16.16 -26.81
CA ASP A 76 -7.11 -16.61 -27.76
C ASP A 76 -6.21 -15.47 -28.27
N GLU A 77 -6.53 -14.22 -27.94
CA GLU A 77 -5.73 -13.06 -28.32
C GLU A 77 -4.44 -12.97 -27.51
N LEU A 78 -3.33 -12.85 -28.23
CA LEU A 78 -2.05 -12.51 -27.64
C LEU A 78 -1.98 -10.99 -27.44
N LYS A 79 -2.03 -10.54 -26.19
CA LYS A 79 -1.88 -9.13 -25.82
C LYS A 79 -0.44 -8.73 -25.61
N ASP A 80 -0.10 -7.51 -26.03
CA ASP A 80 1.18 -6.87 -25.73
C ASP A 80 1.10 -6.08 -24.42
N TYR A 81 1.54 -6.69 -23.32
CA TYR A 81 1.58 -6.02 -22.03
C TYR A 81 2.93 -5.32 -21.76
N ILE A 82 2.84 -4.05 -21.36
CA ILE A 82 3.96 -3.25 -20.87
C ILE A 82 3.82 -3.01 -19.37
N TYR A 83 4.94 -2.87 -18.66
CA TYR A 83 4.93 -2.64 -17.22
C TYR A 83 5.87 -1.52 -16.79
N THR A 84 5.54 -0.89 -15.68
CA THR A 84 6.38 0.08 -14.97
C THR A 84 6.22 -0.07 -13.47
N ILE A 85 7.18 0.44 -12.70
CA ILE A 85 7.13 0.52 -11.24
C ILE A 85 7.14 1.98 -10.81
N VAL A 86 6.35 2.32 -9.79
CA VAL A 86 6.28 3.68 -9.23
C VAL A 86 6.63 3.64 -7.76
N HIS A 87 7.68 4.36 -7.37
CA HIS A 87 8.05 4.50 -5.96
C HIS A 87 7.04 5.37 -5.20
N CYS A 88 6.66 4.94 -4.00
CA CYS A 88 5.61 5.54 -3.20
C CYS A 88 6.09 5.83 -1.77
N ASN A 89 5.48 6.84 -1.18
CA ASN A 89 5.58 7.17 0.23
C ASN A 89 4.85 6.13 1.10
N SER A 90 4.98 6.29 2.42
CA SER A 90 4.35 5.41 3.43
C SER A 90 2.83 5.30 3.31
N ASP A 91 2.18 6.28 2.69
CA ASP A 91 0.73 6.39 2.48
C ASP A 91 0.28 5.91 1.08
N TRP A 92 1.18 5.26 0.33
CA TRP A 92 0.94 4.78 -1.04
C TRP A 92 0.64 5.88 -2.06
N GLN A 93 0.99 7.14 -1.77
CA GLN A 93 1.07 8.17 -2.79
C GLN A 93 2.43 8.12 -3.49
N PRO A 94 2.51 8.38 -4.80
CA PRO A 94 3.78 8.50 -5.50
C PRO A 94 4.70 9.48 -4.77
N SER A 95 5.97 9.11 -4.59
CA SER A 95 6.95 10.01 -4.00
C SER A 95 7.35 11.11 -4.97
N ASP A 96 7.99 12.16 -4.47
CA ASP A 96 8.55 13.23 -5.30
C ASP A 96 9.84 12.82 -6.06
N LEU A 97 10.30 11.57 -5.89
CA LEU A 97 11.44 11.03 -6.61
C LEU A 97 11.08 10.85 -8.10
N SER A 98 11.98 11.30 -8.96
CA SER A 98 11.96 11.00 -10.39
C SER A 98 12.33 9.54 -10.65
N ASP A 99 11.87 8.97 -11.77
CA ASP A 99 12.08 7.56 -12.10
C ASP A 99 13.55 7.13 -12.06
N ASN A 100 14.46 8.00 -12.54
CA ASN A 100 15.90 7.72 -12.55
C ASN A 100 16.55 7.72 -11.14
N GLU A 101 15.87 8.22 -10.10
CA GLU A 101 16.39 8.19 -8.73
C GLU A 101 16.16 6.85 -8.04
N TYR A 102 15.18 6.06 -8.52
CA TYR A 102 14.81 4.78 -7.92
C TYR A 102 14.84 3.60 -8.90
N ILE A 103 14.90 3.83 -10.22
CA ILE A 103 15.06 2.81 -11.26
C ILE A 103 16.47 2.91 -11.86
N ASP A 104 17.17 1.78 -11.90
CA ASP A 104 18.35 1.55 -12.72
C ASP A 104 17.95 0.69 -13.92
N GLY A 105 18.02 1.28 -15.12
CA GLY A 105 17.60 0.68 -16.39
C GLY A 105 16.49 1.47 -17.09
N PHE A 106 15.59 0.76 -17.77
CA PHE A 106 14.43 1.32 -18.45
C PHE A 106 13.29 1.58 -17.45
N THR A 107 12.57 2.69 -17.63
CA THR A 107 11.40 3.05 -16.82
C THR A 107 10.15 2.25 -17.19
N GLU A 108 10.14 1.65 -18.37
CA GLU A 108 9.09 0.78 -18.87
C GLU A 108 9.68 -0.32 -19.75
N ASP A 109 9.08 -1.51 -19.74
CA ASP A 109 9.49 -2.62 -20.59
C ASP A 109 8.30 -3.56 -20.87
N ARG A 110 8.47 -4.48 -21.83
CA ARG A 110 7.44 -5.44 -22.26
C ARG A 110 7.52 -6.75 -21.47
N ILE A 111 6.36 -7.34 -21.17
CA ILE A 111 6.28 -8.70 -20.63
C ILE A 111 6.47 -9.68 -21.79
N THR A 112 7.55 -10.46 -21.75
CA THR A 112 7.95 -11.34 -22.87
C THR A 112 7.84 -12.83 -22.56
N ASN A 113 7.65 -13.21 -21.29
CA ASN A 113 7.38 -14.60 -20.94
C ASN A 113 5.87 -14.84 -21.02
N ILE A 114 5.46 -15.54 -22.08
CA ILE A 114 4.06 -15.74 -22.44
C ILE A 114 3.85 -17.19 -22.88
N GLU A 115 2.83 -17.84 -22.32
CA GLU A 115 2.50 -19.23 -22.62
C GLU A 115 1.00 -19.40 -22.88
N SER A 116 0.63 -19.94 -24.04
CA SER A 116 -0.77 -20.26 -24.33
C SER A 116 -1.23 -21.49 -23.54
N SER A 117 -2.47 -21.45 -23.06
CA SER A 117 -3.13 -22.62 -22.46
C SER A 117 -3.13 -23.83 -23.39
N PHE A 118 -3.07 -25.03 -22.80
CA PHE A 118 -3.03 -26.30 -23.53
C PHE A 118 -4.04 -27.29 -22.96
N ASN A 119 -4.92 -27.84 -23.81
CA ASN A 119 -5.96 -28.80 -23.44
C ASN A 119 -6.89 -28.34 -22.30
N THR A 120 -7.21 -27.04 -22.25
CA THR A 120 -8.16 -26.46 -21.29
C THR A 120 -9.51 -26.20 -21.95
N LEU A 121 -10.60 -26.23 -21.16
CA LEU A 121 -11.94 -25.92 -21.67
C LEU A 121 -12.12 -24.42 -21.99
N LEU A 122 -11.50 -23.56 -21.18
CA LEU A 122 -11.42 -22.13 -21.40
C LEU A 122 -10.00 -21.79 -21.84
N GLN A 123 -9.88 -21.15 -22.99
CA GLN A 123 -8.61 -20.68 -23.50
C GLN A 123 -8.15 -19.46 -22.71
N TYR A 124 -6.86 -19.44 -22.39
CA TYR A 124 -6.19 -18.30 -21.80
C TYR A 124 -4.74 -18.23 -22.26
N THR A 125 -4.13 -17.07 -22.05
CA THR A 125 -2.70 -16.83 -22.24
C THR A 125 -2.11 -16.44 -20.89
N HIS A 126 -1.12 -17.20 -20.44
CA HIS A 126 -0.41 -16.97 -19.19
C HIS A 126 0.75 -16.00 -19.40
N TYR A 127 0.87 -15.02 -18.51
CA TYR A 127 1.92 -14.02 -18.50
C TYR A 127 2.70 -14.09 -17.20
N ALA A 128 4.04 -14.08 -17.31
CA ALA A 128 4.93 -14.06 -16.16
C ALA A 128 5.98 -12.96 -16.28
N LEU A 129 6.28 -12.29 -15.17
CA LEU A 129 7.29 -11.25 -15.07
C LEU A 129 8.08 -11.40 -13.76
N ALA A 130 9.39 -11.56 -13.89
CA ALA A 130 10.31 -11.51 -12.76
C ALA A 130 10.90 -10.10 -12.60
N LEU A 131 10.91 -9.61 -11.35
CA LEU A 131 11.53 -8.35 -10.97
C LEU A 131 12.40 -8.53 -9.71
N PRO A 132 13.57 -7.89 -9.61
CA PRO A 132 14.17 -7.03 -10.62
C PRO A 132 14.74 -7.90 -11.76
N ASN A 133 14.88 -7.34 -12.95
CA ASN A 133 15.45 -8.06 -14.10
C ASN A 133 16.60 -7.28 -14.74
N ARG A 134 17.07 -7.71 -15.92
CA ARG A 134 18.20 -7.07 -16.60
C ARG A 134 17.91 -5.64 -17.09
N ASN A 135 16.64 -5.34 -17.31
CA ASN A 135 16.17 -4.10 -17.92
C ASN A 135 15.66 -3.12 -16.87
N MET A 136 15.15 -3.58 -15.73
CA MET A 136 14.59 -2.73 -14.68
C MET A 136 14.98 -3.26 -13.30
N ARG A 137 15.68 -2.42 -12.52
CA ARG A 137 16.10 -2.70 -11.14
C ARG A 137 15.73 -1.53 -10.23
N TRP A 138 15.25 -1.81 -9.03
CA TRP A 138 15.07 -0.77 -8.02
C TRP A 138 16.38 -0.49 -7.28
N THR A 139 16.61 0.77 -6.90
CA THR A 139 17.82 1.21 -6.19
C THR A 139 17.52 1.77 -4.79
N LYS A 140 16.25 1.93 -4.44
CA LYS A 140 15.78 2.46 -3.14
C LYS A 140 14.85 1.46 -2.45
N SER A 141 14.91 1.41 -1.14
CA SER A 141 13.87 0.78 -0.33
C SER A 141 12.63 1.67 -0.28
N GLY A 142 11.47 1.07 -0.03
CA GLY A 142 10.21 1.79 0.03
C GLY A 142 9.03 0.97 -0.48
N ASN A 143 7.90 1.66 -0.60
CA ASN A 143 6.69 1.12 -1.20
C ASN A 143 6.77 1.30 -2.72
N TYR A 144 6.31 0.30 -3.46
CA TYR A 144 6.28 0.36 -4.91
C TYR A 144 4.93 -0.14 -5.45
N ILE A 145 4.51 0.47 -6.55
CA ILE A 145 3.33 0.03 -7.30
C ILE A 145 3.81 -0.46 -8.66
N LEU A 146 3.58 -1.75 -8.93
CA LEU A 146 3.69 -2.34 -10.26
C LEU A 146 2.40 -2.06 -11.04
N LYS A 147 2.54 -1.44 -12.21
CA LYS A 147 1.45 -1.18 -13.14
C LYS A 147 1.69 -1.93 -14.43
N VAL A 148 0.66 -2.59 -14.94
CA VAL A 148 0.67 -3.23 -16.25
C VAL A 148 -0.37 -2.56 -17.13
N PHE A 149 0.02 -2.24 -18.36
CA PHE A 149 -0.85 -1.64 -19.35
C PHE A 149 -0.94 -2.51 -20.60
N ASP A 150 -2.11 -2.52 -21.22
CA ASP A 150 -2.34 -3.09 -22.55
C ASP A 150 -1.83 -2.09 -23.60
N ASN A 151 -0.74 -2.44 -24.28
CA ASN A 151 -0.14 -1.57 -25.30
C ASN A 151 -0.93 -1.58 -26.62
N ASP A 152 -1.77 -2.58 -26.84
CA ASP A 152 -2.62 -2.68 -28.03
C ASP A 152 -3.89 -1.81 -27.90
N ASP A 153 -4.28 -1.43 -26.68
CA ASP A 153 -5.50 -0.66 -26.36
C ASP A 153 -5.15 0.67 -25.65
N ASP A 154 -4.60 1.62 -26.41
CA ASP A 154 -4.29 2.99 -25.96
C ASP A 154 -3.52 3.10 -24.63
N ARG A 155 -2.67 2.10 -24.33
CA ARG A 155 -1.94 2.00 -23.05
C ARG A 155 -2.88 2.00 -21.85
N ARG A 156 -4.02 1.32 -21.96
CA ARG A 156 -5.00 1.19 -20.87
C ARG A 156 -4.41 0.42 -19.69
N LEU A 157 -4.57 0.96 -18.48
CA LEU A 157 -4.11 0.31 -17.25
C LEU A 157 -5.00 -0.89 -16.93
N VAL A 158 -4.41 -2.09 -16.86
CA VAL A 158 -5.15 -3.36 -16.69
C VAL A 158 -4.92 -4.02 -15.33
N LEU A 159 -3.76 -3.80 -14.72
CA LEU A 159 -3.40 -4.43 -13.46
C LEU A 159 -2.54 -3.51 -12.60
N VAL A 160 -2.84 -3.49 -11.30
CA VAL A 160 -2.07 -2.79 -10.28
C VAL A 160 -1.74 -3.77 -9.16
N ARG A 161 -0.48 -3.81 -8.74
CA ARG A 161 -0.02 -4.60 -7.60
C ARG A 161 0.96 -3.80 -6.74
N ARG A 162 0.68 -3.73 -5.44
CA ARG A 162 1.59 -3.18 -4.43
C ARG A 162 2.65 -4.19 -4.06
N PHE A 163 3.87 -3.73 -3.85
CA PHE A 163 4.95 -4.49 -3.23
C PHE A 163 5.86 -3.58 -2.42
N CYS A 164 6.68 -4.17 -1.56
CA CYS A 164 7.63 -3.44 -0.73
C CYS A 164 9.05 -3.92 -0.99
N VAL A 165 9.98 -2.98 -1.11
CA VAL A 165 11.40 -3.25 -1.14
C VAL A 165 11.98 -2.83 0.21
N VAL A 166 12.55 -3.77 0.96
CA VAL A 166 12.95 -3.53 2.35
C VAL A 166 14.47 -3.62 2.53
N GLU A 167 14.96 -2.87 3.51
CA GLU A 167 16.29 -3.07 4.07
C GLU A 167 16.14 -3.59 5.50
N PRO A 168 16.69 -4.77 5.83
CA PRO A 168 16.52 -5.39 7.15
C PRO A 168 17.42 -4.71 8.21
N LEU A 169 17.30 -3.40 8.35
CA LEU A 169 18.00 -2.55 9.32
C LEU A 169 17.28 -2.49 10.67
N TRP A 170 16.15 -3.18 10.82
CA TRP A 170 15.31 -3.11 11.99
C TRP A 170 15.02 -4.52 12.51
N ARG A 171 15.02 -4.68 13.84
CA ARG A 171 14.48 -5.88 14.50
C ARG A 171 13.11 -5.51 15.05
N VAL A 172 12.12 -6.34 14.74
CA VAL A 172 10.75 -6.22 15.26
C VAL A 172 10.48 -7.44 16.12
N GLU A 173 10.05 -7.21 17.35
CA GLU A 173 9.66 -8.24 18.32
C GLU A 173 8.20 -7.94 18.71
N ALA A 174 7.30 -8.89 18.54
CA ALA A 174 5.87 -8.70 18.75
C ALA A 174 5.29 -9.82 19.62
N ASP A 175 4.39 -9.44 20.52
CA ASP A 175 3.71 -10.31 21.47
C ASP A 175 2.20 -10.16 21.33
N PHE A 176 1.49 -11.29 21.34
CA PHE A 176 0.03 -11.30 21.40
C PHE A 176 -0.41 -11.28 22.86
N VAL A 177 -1.16 -10.24 23.24
CA VAL A 177 -1.62 -10.03 24.61
C VAL A 177 -3.15 -10.05 24.68
N ASN A 178 -3.67 -10.26 25.89
CA ASN A 178 -5.10 -10.13 26.13
C ASN A 178 -5.50 -8.66 26.01
N PRO A 179 -6.61 -8.35 25.30
CA PRO A 179 -7.07 -6.98 25.21
C PRO A 179 -7.34 -6.35 26.57
N ALA A 180 -6.96 -5.08 26.74
CA ALA A 180 -7.23 -4.36 27.99
C ALA A 180 -8.75 -4.24 28.29
N SER A 181 -9.57 -4.20 27.24
CA SER A 181 -11.02 -4.15 27.35
C SER A 181 -11.64 -5.55 27.53
N VAL A 182 -12.34 -5.74 28.66
CA VAL A 182 -13.01 -7.00 29.01
C VAL A 182 -14.01 -7.47 27.94
N SER A 183 -14.67 -6.53 27.25
CA SER A 183 -15.63 -6.87 26.19
C SER A 183 -14.98 -7.48 24.94
N LYS A 184 -13.66 -7.32 24.78
CA LYS A 184 -12.90 -7.77 23.60
C LYS A 184 -12.11 -9.06 23.82
N LEU A 185 -11.99 -9.53 25.06
CA LEU A 185 -11.18 -10.71 25.45
C LEU A 185 -11.41 -11.97 24.61
N LYS A 186 -12.64 -12.20 24.12
CA LYS A 186 -13.00 -13.41 23.37
C LYS A 186 -13.08 -13.20 21.85
N THR A 187 -12.93 -11.96 21.38
CA THR A 187 -13.28 -11.57 20.00
C THR A 187 -12.17 -10.82 19.29
N HIS A 188 -11.14 -10.38 20.00
CA HIS A 188 -10.04 -9.59 19.45
C HIS A 188 -8.69 -10.08 19.95
N HIS A 189 -7.64 -9.75 19.20
CA HIS A 189 -6.25 -9.92 19.59
C HIS A 189 -5.59 -8.54 19.70
N GLU A 190 -4.93 -8.28 20.83
CA GLU A 190 -4.09 -7.10 21.03
C GLU A 190 -2.63 -7.47 20.76
N ILE A 191 -1.89 -6.57 20.12
CA ILE A 191 -0.50 -6.80 19.72
C ILE A 191 0.35 -5.67 20.30
N ASP A 192 1.27 -6.06 21.18
CA ASP A 192 2.33 -5.19 21.64
C ASP A 192 3.60 -5.52 20.89
N PHE A 193 4.38 -4.50 20.51
CA PHE A 193 5.64 -4.76 19.81
C PHE A 193 6.70 -3.72 20.09
N THR A 194 7.95 -4.14 19.91
CA THR A 194 9.13 -3.30 20.04
C THR A 194 9.92 -3.31 18.74
N VAL A 195 10.34 -2.13 18.31
CA VAL A 195 11.16 -1.93 17.12
C VAL A 195 12.53 -1.40 17.54
N THR A 196 13.58 -2.12 17.18
CA THR A 196 14.97 -1.76 17.50
C THR A 196 15.76 -1.54 16.21
N PRO A 197 16.33 -0.34 15.96
CA PRO A 197 17.22 -0.12 14.83
C PRO A 197 18.54 -0.86 15.00
N ARG A 198 19.09 -1.38 13.90
CA ARG A 198 20.40 -2.03 13.85
C ARG A 198 21.42 -1.06 13.28
N GLY A 199 22.19 -0.42 14.15
CA GLY A 199 23.32 0.43 13.74
C GLY A 199 22.92 1.76 13.11
N THR A 200 21.65 2.20 13.26
CA THR A 200 21.19 3.51 12.81
C THR A 200 20.56 4.25 13.97
N ARG A 201 21.04 5.47 14.24
CA ARG A 201 20.41 6.34 15.23
C ARG A 201 19.29 7.13 14.57
N VAL A 202 18.11 7.14 15.19
CA VAL A 202 16.97 7.95 14.74
C VAL A 202 16.78 9.12 15.71
N PRO A 203 17.14 10.36 15.32
CA PRO A 203 17.07 11.51 16.22
C PRO A 203 15.66 11.85 16.67
N ASN A 204 14.66 11.72 15.80
CA ASN A 204 13.26 12.03 16.11
C ASN A 204 12.30 10.88 15.79
N PRO A 205 12.31 9.79 16.57
CA PRO A 205 11.48 8.62 16.27
C PRO A 205 9.97 8.89 16.23
N GLN A 206 9.51 9.92 16.93
CA GLN A 206 8.09 10.29 17.01
C GLN A 206 7.53 10.86 15.70
N ASN A 207 8.40 11.45 14.86
CA ASN A 207 8.01 12.04 13.59
C ASN A 207 8.56 11.28 12.39
N ASP A 208 9.73 10.66 12.53
CA ASP A 208 10.45 10.02 11.43
C ASP A 208 10.00 8.57 11.20
N ILE A 209 9.47 7.92 12.23
CA ILE A 209 9.03 6.52 12.16
C ILE A 209 7.53 6.43 12.04
N LYS A 210 7.08 5.70 11.02
CA LYS A 210 5.68 5.36 10.77
C LYS A 210 5.56 3.86 10.71
N VAL A 211 4.75 3.28 11.59
CA VAL A 211 4.48 1.84 11.58
C VAL A 211 3.06 1.58 11.07
N PHE A 212 2.93 0.57 10.22
CA PHE A 212 1.66 0.04 9.75
C PHE A 212 1.59 -1.43 10.14
N LEU A 213 0.50 -1.84 10.78
CA LEU A 213 0.21 -3.23 11.12
C LEU A 213 -0.89 -3.77 10.22
N LEU A 214 -0.66 -4.94 9.64
CA LEU A 214 -1.59 -5.58 8.72
C LEU A 214 -2.02 -6.93 9.30
N GLN A 215 -3.33 -7.16 9.36
CA GLN A 215 -3.87 -8.47 9.68
C GLN A 215 -3.94 -9.31 8.40
N ASN A 216 -3.26 -10.45 8.37
CA ASN A 216 -3.23 -11.37 7.22
C ASN A 216 -2.82 -10.69 5.89
N GLY A 217 -1.95 -9.67 5.96
CA GLY A 217 -1.50 -8.90 4.79
C GLY A 217 -2.56 -8.02 4.14
N ARG A 218 -3.70 -7.82 4.80
CA ARG A 218 -4.78 -6.96 4.30
C ARG A 218 -4.49 -5.49 4.59
N TRP A 219 -4.55 -4.69 3.54
CA TRP A 219 -4.42 -3.23 3.64
C TRP A 219 -5.72 -2.54 4.03
N ASP A 220 -6.87 -3.16 3.75
CA ASP A 220 -8.19 -2.55 3.98
C ASP A 220 -8.52 -2.33 5.47
N ASN A 221 -7.93 -3.15 6.35
CA ASN A 221 -8.08 -3.02 7.80
C ASN A 221 -6.76 -2.70 8.50
N ALA A 222 -5.75 -2.23 7.77
CA ALA A 222 -4.44 -1.92 8.35
C ALA A 222 -4.53 -0.81 9.41
N LEU A 223 -3.77 -0.95 10.49
CA LEU A 223 -3.64 0.06 11.53
C LEU A 223 -2.39 0.89 11.28
N GLY A 224 -2.53 2.22 11.14
CA GLY A 224 -1.40 3.13 11.06
C GLY A 224 -1.72 4.47 10.38
N PRO A 225 -0.76 5.40 10.34
CA PRO A 225 0.58 5.29 10.93
C PRO A 225 0.55 5.35 12.47
N ILE A 226 1.17 4.36 13.11
CA ILE A 226 1.31 4.29 14.57
C ILE A 226 2.65 4.92 14.96
N LYS A 227 2.61 5.83 15.94
CA LYS A 227 3.81 6.44 16.54
C LYS A 227 4.30 5.63 17.73
N PRO A 228 5.61 5.62 18.04
CA PRO A 228 6.09 4.94 19.24
C PRO A 228 5.46 5.55 20.50
N TYR A 229 5.04 4.71 21.45
CA TYR A 229 4.51 5.18 22.72
C TYR A 229 5.63 5.79 23.57
N ILE A 230 6.75 5.08 23.67
CA ILE A 230 7.94 5.51 24.38
C ILE A 230 9.20 4.98 23.70
N THR A 231 10.28 5.74 23.80
CA THR A 231 11.63 5.28 23.44
C THR A 231 12.38 4.93 24.72
N ARG A 232 12.84 3.68 24.84
CA ARG A 232 13.66 3.19 25.95
C ARG A 232 15.04 2.84 25.43
N LEU A 233 16.07 3.62 25.79
CA LEU A 233 17.39 3.51 25.18
C LEU A 233 17.28 3.69 23.66
N ASP A 234 17.50 2.62 22.89
CA ASP A 234 17.35 2.58 21.43
C ASP A 234 16.10 1.78 20.97
N GLN A 235 15.27 1.32 21.90
CA GLN A 235 14.06 0.56 21.60
C GLN A 235 12.85 1.48 21.48
N LEU A 236 12.12 1.36 20.38
CA LEU A 236 10.85 2.02 20.15
C LEU A 236 9.73 1.07 20.58
N VAL A 237 9.04 1.40 21.66
CA VAL A 237 8.00 0.55 22.25
C VAL A 237 6.63 1.00 21.77
N PHE A 238 5.85 0.05 21.27
CA PHE A 238 4.47 0.22 20.82
C PHE A 238 3.58 -0.66 21.68
N ASP A 239 3.27 -0.13 22.85
CA ASP A 239 2.39 -0.71 23.86
C ASP A 239 1.29 0.33 24.10
N TYR A 240 0.13 0.08 23.50
CA TYR A 240 -1.01 0.97 23.60
C TYR A 240 -2.25 0.17 23.95
N GLN A 241 -2.70 0.36 25.18
CA GLN A 241 -3.93 -0.22 25.69
C GLN A 241 -5.10 0.00 24.73
N ASP A 242 -5.64 -1.10 24.22
CA ASP A 242 -6.83 -1.17 23.38
C ASP A 242 -6.76 -0.37 22.06
N LYS A 243 -5.56 -0.03 21.56
CA LYS A 243 -5.38 0.66 20.27
C LYS A 243 -4.84 -0.23 19.16
N ILE A 244 -3.93 -1.14 19.49
CA ILE A 244 -3.33 -2.06 18.51
C ILE A 244 -4.06 -3.39 18.59
N VAL A 245 -5.34 -3.34 18.22
CA VAL A 245 -6.28 -4.44 18.43
C VAL A 245 -6.98 -4.78 17.13
N PHE A 246 -6.92 -6.05 16.73
CA PHE A 246 -7.64 -6.57 15.57
C PHE A 246 -8.79 -7.49 16.00
N PRO A 247 -9.92 -7.51 15.28
CA PRO A 247 -10.91 -8.56 15.45
C PRO A 247 -10.27 -9.91 15.11
N ALA A 248 -10.41 -10.93 15.97
CA ALA A 248 -9.73 -12.22 15.82
C ALA A 248 -10.18 -12.98 14.55
N GLY A 249 -11.43 -12.78 14.12
CA GLY A 249 -11.99 -13.45 12.96
C GLY A 249 -12.14 -14.95 13.16
N LYS A 250 -12.04 -15.70 12.06
CA LYS A 250 -12.01 -17.17 12.00
C LYS A 250 -11.08 -17.61 10.88
N GLU A 251 -10.74 -18.90 10.87
CA GLU A 251 -10.01 -19.51 9.77
C GLU A 251 -10.70 -19.29 8.41
N TRP A 252 -9.88 -19.08 7.38
CA TRP A 252 -10.36 -18.98 6.01
C TRP A 252 -11.01 -20.29 5.57
N ARG A 253 -12.08 -20.19 4.77
CA ARG A 253 -12.82 -21.35 4.23
C ARG A 253 -12.22 -21.82 2.92
#